data_AF-A0A9D7LPM0-F1
#
_entry.id   AF-A0A9D7LPM0-F1
#
_cell.length_a   1.000
_cell.length_b   1.000
_cell.length_c   1.000
_cell.angle_alpha   90.00
_cell.angle_beta   90.00
_cell.angle_gamma   90.00
#
_symmetry.space_group_name_H-M   'P 1'
#
loop_
_entity.id
_entity.type
_entity.pdbx_description
1 polymer ?
#
loop_
_entity_poly.entity_id
_entity_poly.type
_entity_poly.pdbx_seq_one_letter_code
_entity_poly.pdbx_strand_id
1 'polypeptide(L)'
;MDPILLLKALILGIVEGLTEFLPISSTGHLILAGDLLDFNDDRGKLFEIVIQSGAILAVVWEYRERLLSVARGAFSDKAAQKFILNLFIAFLPLAILGLAFGKAIKASLFNPITVATTFILGAFVILWAEKREHRIRVQTVDEMSPLDALKMGIAQAFALIPGTSRSGATIIGGLLFGLSRKAATEFSFFLAIPTLSAATVYQLYKERALLNVDDIGMWVVGFVSAFVSAFLCVRWLLRFISSHDFTPFAWYRIFFGIVVLSTAHFGWVEWTAH
;
A
#
# COMPACT_ATOMS: atom_id res chain seq x y z
N MET A 1 -17.47 23.18 -11.28
CA MET A 1 -17.18 21.77 -10.96
C MET A 1 -18.29 21.23 -10.07
N ASP A 2 -18.69 19.98 -10.25
CA ASP A 2 -19.72 19.33 -9.43
C ASP A 2 -19.24 19.15 -7.97
N PRO A 3 -19.90 19.78 -6.97
CA PRO A 3 -19.54 19.63 -5.57
C PRO A 3 -19.61 18.18 -5.05
N ILE A 4 -20.52 17.37 -5.60
CA ILE A 4 -20.67 15.97 -5.19
C ILE A 4 -19.45 15.16 -5.64
N LEU A 5 -19.00 15.35 -6.89
CA LEU A 5 -17.78 14.74 -7.41
C LEU A 5 -16.55 15.11 -6.58
N LEU A 6 -16.44 16.37 -6.16
CA LEU A 6 -15.35 16.82 -5.29
C LEU A 6 -15.40 16.17 -3.91
N LEU A 7 -16.59 15.98 -3.36
CA LEU A 7 -16.76 15.28 -2.09
C LEU A 7 -16.37 13.80 -2.20
N LYS A 8 -16.76 13.11 -3.28
CA LYS A 8 -16.32 11.73 -3.56
C LYS A 8 -14.78 11.65 -3.61
N ALA A 9 -14.16 12.58 -4.34
CA ALA A 9 -12.69 12.65 -4.44
C ALA A 9 -12.00 12.91 -3.10
N LEU A 10 -12.55 13.79 -2.27
CA LEU A 10 -12.06 14.06 -0.93
C LEU A 10 -12.13 12.81 -0.04
N ILE A 11 -13.26 12.10 -0.05
CA ILE A 11 -13.46 10.89 0.75
C ILE A 11 -12.48 9.80 0.33
N LEU A 12 -12.41 9.50 -0.97
CA LEU A 12 -11.51 8.47 -1.50
C LEU A 12 -10.04 8.82 -1.27
N GLY A 13 -9.65 10.09 -1.41
CA GLY A 13 -8.30 10.53 -1.08
C GLY A 13 -7.98 10.35 0.40
N ILE A 14 -8.89 10.69 1.32
CA ILE A 14 -8.72 10.42 2.75
C ILE A 14 -8.56 8.91 3.00
N VAL A 15 -9.42 8.08 2.41
CA VAL A 15 -9.38 6.61 2.54
C VAL A 15 -8.04 6.07 2.07
N GLU A 16 -7.59 6.44 0.87
CA GLU A 16 -6.27 6.04 0.35
C GLU A 16 -5.16 6.42 1.34
N GLY A 17 -5.10 7.70 1.73
CA GLY A 17 -4.03 8.18 2.60
C GLY A 17 -3.99 7.49 3.97
N LEU A 18 -5.16 7.18 4.56
CA LEU A 18 -5.22 6.46 5.83
C LEU A 18 -4.80 5.00 5.67
N THR A 19 -5.11 4.35 4.56
CA THR A 19 -5.06 2.89 4.46
C THR A 19 -3.85 2.35 3.69
N GLU A 20 -3.18 3.17 2.87
CA GLU A 20 -2.06 2.74 2.02
C GLU A 20 -0.87 2.21 2.85
N PHE A 21 -0.54 2.89 3.95
CA PHE A 21 0.62 2.57 4.78
C PHE A 21 0.30 1.69 5.99
N LEU A 22 -0.97 1.64 6.39
CA LEU A 22 -1.44 0.72 7.42
C LEU A 22 -1.53 -0.70 6.85
N PRO A 23 -1.30 -1.75 7.65
CA PRO A 23 -1.34 -3.14 7.19
C PRO A 23 -2.77 -3.66 6.95
N ILE A 24 -3.67 -2.80 6.44
CA ILE A 24 -5.12 -3.03 6.29
C ILE A 24 -5.62 -2.89 4.84
N SER A 25 -4.74 -2.81 3.85
CA SER A 25 -5.02 -2.82 2.39
C SER A 25 -5.88 -1.66 1.87
N SER A 26 -5.24 -0.64 1.30
CA SER A 26 -5.89 0.46 0.56
C SER A 26 -6.76 -0.01 -0.59
N THR A 27 -6.25 -0.90 -1.46
CA THR A 27 -7.01 -1.41 -2.61
C THR A 27 -8.38 -1.98 -2.23
N GLY A 28 -8.46 -2.71 -1.11
CA GLY A 28 -9.74 -3.26 -0.67
C GLY A 28 -10.68 -2.20 -0.14
N HIS A 29 -10.17 -1.18 0.54
CA HIS A 29 -10.99 -0.05 1.01
C HIS A 29 -11.46 0.83 -0.14
N LEU A 30 -10.61 1.09 -1.14
CA LEU A 30 -10.96 1.90 -2.30
C LEU A 30 -12.00 1.22 -3.19
N ILE A 31 -11.86 -0.09 -3.44
CA ILE A 31 -12.89 -0.89 -4.13
C ILE A 31 -14.26 -0.72 -3.46
N LEU A 32 -14.32 -0.95 -2.15
CA LEU A 32 -15.58 -0.90 -1.41
C LEU A 32 -16.14 0.52 -1.28
N ALA A 33 -15.27 1.51 -1.03
CA ALA A 33 -15.69 2.91 -0.97
C ALA A 33 -16.13 3.41 -2.34
N GLY A 34 -15.49 2.99 -3.42
CA GLY A 34 -15.86 3.29 -4.80
C GLY A 34 -17.23 2.74 -5.15
N ASP A 35 -17.54 1.49 -4.78
CA ASP A 35 -18.87 0.90 -4.94
C ASP A 35 -19.94 1.67 -4.16
N LEU A 36 -19.69 2.00 -2.88
CA LEU A 36 -20.64 2.75 -2.05
C LEU A 36 -20.87 4.19 -2.52
N LEU A 37 -19.88 4.77 -3.18
CA LEU A 37 -19.94 6.13 -3.72
C LEU A 37 -20.34 6.16 -5.20
N ASP A 38 -20.60 5.01 -5.84
CA ASP A 38 -20.86 4.92 -7.28
C ASP A 38 -19.76 5.65 -8.09
N PHE A 39 -18.51 5.22 -7.87
CA PHE A 39 -17.29 5.78 -8.45
C PHE A 39 -16.23 4.68 -8.70
N ASN A 40 -16.67 3.61 -9.36
CA ASN A 40 -15.90 2.39 -9.65
C ASN A 40 -15.66 2.16 -11.16
N ASP A 41 -15.98 3.16 -11.99
CA ASP A 41 -15.78 3.13 -13.44
C ASP A 41 -14.29 3.25 -13.83
N ASP A 42 -13.98 3.19 -15.13
CA ASP A 42 -12.60 3.31 -15.61
C ASP A 42 -11.96 4.66 -15.23
N ARG A 43 -12.77 5.71 -15.08
CA ARG A 43 -12.34 7.02 -14.57
C ARG A 43 -11.99 6.94 -13.07
N GLY A 44 -12.78 6.22 -12.27
CA GLY A 44 -12.48 5.89 -10.88
C GLY A 44 -11.17 5.14 -10.71
N LYS A 45 -10.92 4.11 -11.53
CA LYS A 45 -9.65 3.36 -11.54
C LYS A 45 -8.44 4.27 -11.83
N LEU A 46 -8.58 5.20 -12.76
CA LEU A 46 -7.54 6.19 -13.05
C LEU A 46 -7.33 7.17 -11.89
N PHE A 47 -8.42 7.59 -11.25
CA PHE A 47 -8.39 8.44 -10.08
C PHE A 47 -7.68 7.79 -8.88
N GLU A 48 -7.90 6.50 -8.63
CA GLU A 48 -7.19 5.74 -7.58
C GLU A 48 -5.66 5.83 -7.76
N ILE A 49 -5.18 5.72 -9.00
CA ILE A 49 -3.75 5.85 -9.32
C ILE A 49 -3.22 7.26 -8.98
N VAL A 50 -4.03 8.29 -9.21
CA VAL A 50 -3.68 9.68 -8.91
C VAL A 50 -3.60 9.91 -7.40
N ILE A 51 -4.59 9.47 -6.62
CA ILE A 51 -4.57 9.66 -5.17
C ILE A 51 -3.45 8.86 -4.50
N GLN A 52 -3.12 7.67 -5.02
CA GLN A 52 -1.97 6.90 -4.56
C GLN A 52 -0.66 7.65 -4.74
N SER A 53 -0.50 8.41 -5.83
CA SER A 53 0.68 9.26 -6.01
C SER A 53 0.79 10.37 -4.94
N GLY A 54 -0.35 10.87 -4.44
CA GLY A 54 -0.41 11.79 -3.30
C GLY A 54 0.06 11.12 -2.01
N ALA A 55 -0.36 9.88 -1.75
CA ALA A 55 0.09 9.09 -0.61
C ALA A 55 1.61 8.81 -0.67
N ILE A 56 2.16 8.48 -1.84
CA ILE A 56 3.62 8.31 -2.03
C ILE A 56 4.36 9.62 -1.72
N LEU A 57 3.86 10.75 -2.20
CA LEU A 57 4.47 12.05 -1.95
C LEU A 57 4.58 12.35 -0.45
N ALA A 58 3.63 11.88 0.37
CA ALA A 58 3.69 12.04 1.82
C ALA A 58 4.90 11.34 2.45
N VAL A 59 5.23 10.12 1.99
CA VAL A 59 6.45 9.42 2.43
C VAL A 59 7.70 10.12 1.94
N VAL A 60 7.71 10.56 0.67
CA VAL A 60 8.84 11.32 0.12
C VAL A 60 9.07 12.59 0.93
N TRP A 61 8.01 13.27 1.34
CA TRP A 61 8.07 14.49 2.14
C TRP A 61 8.53 14.23 3.59
N GLU A 62 7.97 13.21 4.25
CA GLU A 62 8.35 12.85 5.62
C GLU A 62 9.83 12.46 5.70
N TYR A 63 10.32 11.67 4.74
CA TYR A 63 11.71 11.22 4.70
C TYR A 63 12.61 12.05 3.77
N ARG A 64 12.23 13.27 3.41
CA ARG A 64 12.95 14.09 2.41
C ARG A 64 14.42 14.30 2.73
N GLU A 65 14.78 14.52 3.98
CA GLU A 65 16.17 14.73 4.40
C GLU A 65 17.00 13.46 4.19
N ARG A 66 16.44 12.30 4.55
CA ARG A 66 17.06 11.00 4.34
C ARG A 66 17.20 10.69 2.84
N LEU A 67 16.15 10.93 2.05
CA LEU A 67 16.18 10.69 0.60
C LEU A 67 17.17 11.62 -0.11
N LEU A 68 17.26 12.89 0.28
CA LEU A 68 18.25 13.83 -0.23
C LEU A 68 19.68 13.43 0.15
N SER A 69 19.89 12.95 1.38
CA SER A 69 21.18 12.42 1.81
C SER A 69 21.61 11.21 0.97
N VAL A 70 20.70 10.24 0.77
CA VAL A 70 20.94 9.07 -0.10
C VAL A 70 21.21 9.49 -1.54
N ALA A 71 20.45 10.44 -2.08
CA ALA A 71 20.63 10.93 -3.45
C ALA A 71 21.99 11.60 -3.66
N ARG A 72 22.43 12.43 -2.71
CA ARG A 72 23.77 13.06 -2.74
C ARG A 72 24.90 12.04 -2.59
N GLY A 73 24.67 10.98 -1.81
CA GLY A 73 25.61 9.89 -1.58
C GLY A 73 25.59 8.78 -2.63
N ALA A 74 24.69 8.81 -3.63
CA ALA A 74 24.43 7.69 -4.52
C ALA A 74 25.68 7.15 -5.25
N PHE A 75 26.67 8.01 -5.52
CA PHE A 75 27.90 7.64 -6.22
C PHE A 75 29.16 7.67 -5.35
N SER A 76 29.06 8.06 -4.07
CA SER A 76 30.21 8.31 -3.20
C SER A 76 30.13 7.64 -1.83
N ASP A 77 28.92 7.38 -1.33
CA ASP A 77 28.69 6.79 -0.01
C ASP A 77 28.21 5.33 -0.14
N LYS A 78 28.98 4.41 0.45
CA LYS A 78 28.66 2.98 0.46
C LYS A 78 27.34 2.67 1.18
N ALA A 79 26.98 3.45 2.21
CA ALA A 79 25.72 3.26 2.93
C ALA A 79 24.53 3.63 2.04
N ALA A 80 24.58 4.80 1.39
CA ALA A 80 23.58 5.22 0.40
C ALA A 80 23.45 4.21 -0.76
N GLN A 81 24.57 3.73 -1.32
CA GLN A 81 24.59 2.73 -2.39
C GLN A 81 23.94 1.41 -1.96
N LYS A 82 24.28 0.92 -0.76
CA LYS A 82 23.69 -0.29 -0.19
C LYS A 82 22.18 -0.14 0.01
N PHE A 83 21.73 1.02 0.48
CA PHE A 83 20.30 1.32 0.65
C PHE A 83 19.56 1.32 -0.69
N ILE A 84 20.10 1.98 -1.72
CA ILE A 84 19.53 1.99 -3.08
C ILE A 84 19.49 0.58 -3.66
N LEU A 85 20.58 -0.19 -3.53
CA LEU A 85 20.66 -1.57 -3.98
C LEU A 85 19.60 -2.44 -3.29
N ASN A 86 19.43 -2.29 -1.98
CA ASN A 86 18.42 -3.02 -1.22
C ASN A 86 17.00 -2.68 -1.70
N LEU A 87 16.69 -1.40 -1.95
CA LEU A 87 15.38 -1.03 -2.50
C LEU A 87 15.15 -1.65 -3.88
N PHE A 88 16.17 -1.63 -4.74
CA PHE A 88 16.09 -2.24 -6.06
C PHE A 88 15.86 -3.76 -5.98
N ILE A 89 16.64 -4.47 -5.15
CA ILE A 89 16.49 -5.92 -4.94
C ILE A 89 15.10 -6.25 -4.40
N ALA A 90 14.58 -5.50 -3.44
CA ALA A 90 13.27 -5.74 -2.86
C ALA A 90 12.12 -5.43 -3.84
N PHE A 91 12.32 -4.52 -4.79
CA PHE A 91 11.34 -4.19 -5.82
C PHE A 91 11.19 -5.32 -6.87
N LEU A 92 12.30 -5.99 -7.23
CA LEU A 92 12.33 -6.94 -8.35
C LEU A 92 11.31 -8.09 -8.27
N PRO A 93 11.12 -8.82 -7.15
CA PRO A 93 10.21 -9.96 -7.13
C PRO A 93 8.77 -9.57 -7.48
N LEU A 94 8.24 -8.49 -6.89
CA LEU A 94 6.90 -8.00 -7.22
C LEU A 94 6.84 -7.51 -8.67
N ALA A 95 7.84 -6.76 -9.13
CA ALA A 95 7.83 -6.23 -10.50
C ALA A 95 7.81 -7.36 -11.55
N ILE A 96 8.67 -8.37 -11.38
CA ILE A 96 8.76 -9.52 -12.29
C ILE A 96 7.44 -10.30 -12.29
N LEU A 97 6.92 -10.65 -11.11
CA LEU A 97 5.69 -11.43 -10.99
C LEU A 97 4.46 -10.62 -11.45
N GLY A 98 4.42 -9.32 -11.17
CA GLY A 98 3.37 -8.42 -11.63
C GLY A 98 3.33 -8.29 -13.15
N LEU A 99 4.50 -8.19 -13.81
CA LEU A 99 4.58 -8.17 -15.27
C LEU A 99 4.21 -9.53 -15.89
N ALA A 100 4.64 -10.63 -15.29
CA ALA A 100 4.37 -11.98 -15.80
C ALA A 100 2.91 -12.42 -15.62
N PHE A 101 2.30 -12.12 -14.47
CA PHE A 101 1.00 -12.67 -14.06
C PHE A 101 -0.11 -11.62 -13.89
N GLY A 102 0.17 -10.33 -14.03
CA GLY A 102 -0.77 -9.24 -13.71
C GLY A 102 -2.13 -9.35 -14.41
N LYS A 103 -2.17 -9.81 -15.67
CA LYS A 103 -3.44 -10.04 -16.39
C LYS A 103 -4.26 -11.17 -15.79
N ALA A 104 -3.62 -12.30 -15.46
CA ALA A 104 -4.30 -13.47 -14.88
C ALA A 104 -4.81 -13.17 -13.47
N ILE A 105 -4.00 -12.44 -12.68
CA ILE A 105 -4.36 -11.97 -11.34
C ILE A 105 -5.59 -11.06 -11.42
N LYS A 106 -5.60 -10.05 -12.30
CA LYS A 106 -6.75 -9.17 -12.50
C LYS A 106 -8.01 -9.96 -12.85
N ALA A 107 -7.93 -10.85 -13.84
CA ALA A 107 -9.08 -11.62 -14.29
C ALA A 107 -9.67 -12.58 -13.24
N SER A 108 -8.87 -13.09 -12.31
CA SER A 108 -9.30 -14.17 -11.39
C SER A 108 -9.51 -13.72 -9.96
N LEU A 109 -8.79 -12.68 -9.51
CA LEU A 109 -8.67 -12.35 -8.09
C LEU A 109 -9.26 -10.98 -7.70
N PHE A 110 -9.53 -10.09 -8.66
CA PHE A 110 -10.13 -8.77 -8.38
C PHE A 110 -11.66 -8.87 -8.26
N ASN A 111 -12.11 -9.61 -7.25
CA ASN A 111 -13.53 -9.64 -6.88
C ASN A 111 -13.71 -9.42 -5.37
N PRO A 112 -14.87 -8.89 -4.94
CA PRO A 112 -15.12 -8.53 -3.54
C PRO A 112 -14.95 -9.70 -2.57
N ILE A 113 -15.33 -10.92 -2.98
CA ILE A 113 -15.22 -12.13 -2.15
C ILE A 113 -13.76 -12.48 -1.91
N THR A 114 -12.91 -12.46 -2.95
CA THR A 114 -11.47 -12.68 -2.82
C THR A 114 -10.82 -11.63 -1.93
N VAL A 115 -11.16 -10.35 -2.12
CA VAL A 115 -10.65 -9.25 -1.29
C VAL A 115 -11.01 -9.45 0.18
N ALA A 116 -12.29 -9.73 0.47
CA ALA A 116 -12.78 -9.94 1.83
C ALA A 116 -12.20 -11.19 2.50
N THR A 117 -12.05 -12.28 1.75
CA THR A 117 -11.41 -13.51 2.25
C THR A 117 -9.94 -13.25 2.56
N THR A 118 -9.24 -12.53 1.69
CA THR A 118 -7.82 -12.18 1.86
C THR A 118 -7.62 -11.19 3.01
N PHE A 119 -8.61 -10.34 3.33
CA PHE A 119 -8.60 -9.53 4.54
C PHE A 119 -8.45 -10.40 5.80
N ILE A 120 -9.32 -11.40 5.93
CA ILE A 120 -9.38 -12.31 7.07
C ILE A 120 -8.13 -13.19 7.12
N LEU A 121 -7.70 -13.77 6.00
CA LEU A 121 -6.50 -14.61 5.95
C LEU A 121 -5.24 -13.81 6.31
N GLY A 122 -5.08 -12.61 5.75
CA GLY A 122 -3.97 -11.72 6.10
C GLY A 122 -3.98 -11.33 7.59
N ALA A 123 -5.16 -11.18 8.18
CA ALA A 123 -5.28 -10.94 9.62
C ALA A 123 -4.79 -12.11 10.47
N PHE A 124 -5.14 -13.35 10.10
CA PHE A 124 -4.62 -14.53 10.79
C PHE A 124 -3.10 -14.64 10.65
N VAL A 125 -2.54 -14.27 9.51
CA VAL A 125 -1.08 -14.18 9.33
C VAL A 125 -0.45 -13.15 10.27
N ILE A 126 -1.06 -11.96 10.42
CA ILE A 126 -0.60 -10.93 11.37
C ILE A 126 -0.67 -11.48 12.81
N LEU A 127 -1.81 -12.02 13.25
CA LEU A 127 -1.97 -12.57 14.60
C LEU A 127 -0.99 -13.71 14.89
N TRP A 128 -0.76 -14.57 13.89
CA TRP A 128 0.20 -15.65 13.99
C TRP A 128 1.63 -15.13 14.09
N ALA A 129 2.01 -14.14 13.28
CA ALA A 129 3.34 -13.55 13.32
C ALA A 129 3.60 -12.87 14.67
N GLU A 130 2.67 -12.07 15.17
CA GLU A 130 2.80 -11.32 16.43
C GLU A 130 2.89 -12.21 17.68
N LYS A 131 2.28 -13.40 17.66
CA LYS A 131 2.37 -14.35 18.77
C LYS A 131 3.73 -15.05 18.87
N ARG A 132 4.61 -14.91 17.88
CA ARG A 132 5.90 -15.59 17.86
C ARG A 132 6.95 -14.81 18.62
N GLU A 133 7.94 -15.53 19.14
CA GLU A 133 9.13 -14.90 19.65
C GLU A 133 9.95 -14.31 18.49
N HIS A 134 10.13 -12.99 18.49
CA HIS A 134 10.88 -12.27 17.47
C HIS A 134 12.33 -12.10 17.88
N ARG A 135 13.24 -12.83 17.23
CA ARG A 135 14.68 -12.58 17.35
C ARG A 135 15.10 -11.46 16.41
N ILE A 136 15.21 -10.24 16.96
CA ILE A 136 15.54 -9.05 16.19
C ILE A 136 17.05 -9.04 15.91
N ARG A 137 17.41 -9.13 14.63
CA ARG A 137 18.79 -9.01 14.13
C ARG A 137 19.06 -7.65 13.49
N VAL A 138 18.04 -7.07 12.84
CA VAL A 138 18.14 -5.80 12.11
C VAL A 138 17.32 -4.76 12.85
N GLN A 139 17.99 -3.82 13.52
CA GLN A 139 17.33 -2.77 14.29
C GLN A 139 16.95 -1.57 13.44
N THR A 140 17.76 -1.26 12.42
CA THR A 140 17.60 -0.12 11.51
C THR A 140 17.69 -0.55 10.04
N VAL A 141 17.12 0.26 9.14
CA VAL A 141 17.14 -0.03 7.69
C VAL A 141 18.56 -0.10 7.10
N ASP A 142 19.53 0.58 7.72
CA ASP A 142 20.93 0.61 7.27
C ASP A 142 21.68 -0.71 7.51
N GLU A 143 21.25 -1.47 8.51
CA GLU A 143 21.81 -2.77 8.86
C GLU A 143 21.38 -3.88 7.88
N MET A 144 20.29 -3.67 7.13
CA MET A 144 19.74 -4.68 6.21
C MET A 144 20.77 -5.17 5.19
N SER A 145 20.90 -6.49 5.06
CA SER A 145 21.70 -7.09 3.99
C SER A 145 20.91 -7.18 2.67
N PRO A 146 21.57 -7.38 1.52
CA PRO A 146 20.89 -7.69 0.25
C PRO A 146 19.97 -8.91 0.32
N LEU A 147 20.31 -9.89 1.16
CA LEU A 147 19.45 -11.05 1.39
C LEU A 147 18.16 -10.68 2.14
N ASP A 148 18.24 -9.73 3.07
CA ASP A 148 17.05 -9.21 3.76
C ASP A 148 16.14 -8.46 2.80
N ALA A 149 16.73 -7.63 1.94
CA ALA A 149 16.00 -6.95 0.87
C ALA A 149 15.29 -7.94 -0.07
N LEU A 150 15.95 -9.02 -0.48
CA LEU A 150 15.33 -10.05 -1.32
C LEU A 150 14.16 -10.72 -0.60
N LYS A 151 14.32 -11.08 0.67
CA LYS A 151 13.23 -11.65 1.49
C LYS A 151 12.05 -10.68 1.61
N MET A 152 12.33 -9.40 1.85
CA MET A 152 11.31 -8.34 1.87
C MET A 152 10.58 -8.23 0.53
N GLY A 153 11.30 -8.35 -0.59
CA GLY A 153 10.69 -8.36 -1.93
C GLY A 153 9.82 -9.58 -2.20
N ILE A 154 10.25 -10.77 -1.75
CA ILE A 154 9.43 -11.99 -1.82
C ILE A 154 8.15 -11.83 -0.97
N ALA A 155 8.27 -11.29 0.24
CA ALA A 155 7.11 -10.96 1.06
C ALA A 155 6.19 -9.95 0.36
N GLN A 156 6.77 -8.91 -0.26
CA GLN A 156 6.02 -7.93 -1.04
C GLN A 156 5.24 -8.56 -2.20
N ALA A 157 5.76 -9.61 -2.84
CA ALA A 157 5.08 -10.25 -3.96
C ALA A 157 3.70 -10.83 -3.60
N PHE A 158 3.44 -11.19 -2.33
CA PHE A 158 2.10 -11.60 -1.88
C PHE A 158 1.07 -10.47 -1.99
N ALA A 159 1.51 -9.21 -2.08
CA ALA A 159 0.64 -8.06 -2.32
C ALA A 159 -0.02 -8.07 -3.71
N LEU A 160 0.46 -8.92 -4.63
CA LEU A 160 -0.21 -9.16 -5.91
C LEU A 160 -1.58 -9.82 -5.73
N ILE A 161 -1.84 -10.47 -4.58
CA ILE A 161 -3.16 -10.98 -4.24
C ILE A 161 -3.99 -9.81 -3.66
N PRO A 162 -5.11 -9.42 -4.31
CA PRO A 162 -5.96 -8.32 -3.85
C PRO A 162 -6.45 -8.53 -2.41
N GLY A 163 -6.36 -7.48 -1.59
CA GLY A 163 -6.76 -7.53 -0.18
C GLY A 163 -5.63 -7.92 0.79
N THR A 164 -4.47 -8.43 0.33
CA THR A 164 -3.36 -8.79 1.24
C THR A 164 -2.80 -7.59 2.00
N SER A 165 -2.84 -6.39 1.43
CA SER A 165 -2.05 -5.21 1.83
C SER A 165 -0.58 -5.37 1.52
N ARG A 166 -0.06 -4.44 0.70
CA ARG A 166 1.37 -4.38 0.40
C ARG A 166 2.20 -4.08 1.63
N SER A 167 1.82 -3.05 2.40
CA SER A 167 2.46 -2.70 3.66
C SER A 167 2.34 -3.84 4.69
N GLY A 168 1.19 -4.52 4.77
CA GLY A 168 1.02 -5.70 5.62
C GLY A 168 2.00 -6.83 5.27
N ALA A 169 2.09 -7.18 3.99
CA ALA A 169 2.96 -8.27 3.53
C ALA A 169 4.44 -7.99 3.84
N THR A 170 4.93 -6.78 3.56
CA THR A 170 6.32 -6.40 3.80
C THR A 170 6.63 -6.22 5.29
N ILE A 171 5.76 -5.57 6.06
CA ILE A 171 5.98 -5.33 7.49
C ILE A 171 6.02 -6.66 8.23
N ILE A 172 4.99 -7.49 8.06
CA ILE A 172 4.89 -8.78 8.75
C ILE A 172 5.97 -9.74 8.26
N GLY A 173 6.27 -9.75 6.96
CA GLY A 173 7.42 -10.48 6.42
C GLY A 173 8.72 -10.06 7.10
N GLY A 174 8.97 -8.74 7.23
CA GLY A 174 10.12 -8.19 7.93
C GLY A 174 10.25 -8.68 9.37
N LEU A 175 9.15 -8.70 10.13
CA LEU A 175 9.14 -9.24 11.49
C LEU A 175 9.54 -10.72 11.54
N LEU A 176 9.07 -11.51 10.58
CA LEU A 176 9.40 -12.93 10.46
C LEU A 176 10.87 -13.15 10.04
N PHE A 177 11.47 -12.19 9.34
CA PHE A 177 12.87 -12.24 8.90
C PHE A 177 13.86 -11.62 9.91
N GLY A 178 13.37 -11.16 11.06
CA GLY A 178 14.18 -10.64 12.16
C GLY A 178 14.48 -9.14 12.08
N LEU A 179 13.65 -8.37 11.37
CA LEU A 179 13.68 -6.90 11.44
C LEU A 179 12.88 -6.43 12.66
N SER A 180 13.31 -5.32 13.26
CA SER A 180 12.51 -4.61 14.24
C SER A 180 11.23 -4.07 13.59
N ARG A 181 10.15 -3.85 14.37
CA ARG A 181 8.90 -3.24 13.86
C ARG A 181 9.16 -1.91 13.15
N LYS A 182 10.06 -1.10 13.71
CA LYS A 182 10.48 0.17 13.13
C LYS A 182 11.20 -0.04 11.79
N ALA A 183 12.24 -0.87 11.74
CA ALA A 183 12.98 -1.12 10.50
C ALA A 183 12.09 -1.72 9.39
N ALA A 184 11.23 -2.69 9.73
CA ALA A 184 10.31 -3.30 8.77
C ALA A 184 9.31 -2.28 8.21
N THR A 185 8.78 -1.40 9.06
CA THR A 185 7.84 -0.35 8.67
C THR A 185 8.50 0.74 7.83
N GLU A 186 9.65 1.26 8.27
CA GLU A 186 10.41 2.26 7.52
C GLU A 186 10.84 1.71 6.15
N PHE A 187 11.39 0.49 6.09
CA PHE A 187 11.78 -0.11 4.83
C PHE A 187 10.57 -0.36 3.91
N SER A 188 9.42 -0.78 4.46
CA SER A 188 8.18 -0.91 3.71
C SER A 188 7.76 0.43 3.08
N PHE A 189 7.87 1.54 3.82
CA PHE A 189 7.56 2.87 3.29
C PHE A 189 8.53 3.28 2.18
N PHE A 190 9.83 3.07 2.36
CA PHE A 190 10.81 3.35 1.32
C PHE A 190 10.60 2.50 0.07
N LEU A 191 10.26 1.22 0.24
CA LEU A 191 9.97 0.31 -0.86
C LEU A 191 8.69 0.68 -1.62
N ALA A 192 7.74 1.37 -0.97
CA ALA A 192 6.56 1.95 -1.61
C ALA A 192 6.93 2.86 -2.77
N ILE A 193 7.97 3.67 -2.59
CA ILE A 193 8.33 4.75 -3.52
C ILE A 193 8.61 4.18 -4.92
N PRO A 194 9.61 3.30 -5.14
CA PRO A 194 9.85 2.75 -6.46
C PRO A 194 8.70 1.85 -6.93
N THR A 195 8.10 1.08 -6.03
CA THR A 195 7.05 0.10 -6.39
C THR A 195 5.81 0.78 -6.94
N LEU A 196 5.25 1.72 -6.19
CA LEU A 196 4.02 2.41 -6.56
C LEU A 196 4.28 3.47 -7.63
N SER A 197 5.42 4.17 -7.62
CA SER A 197 5.74 5.12 -8.71
C SER A 197 5.85 4.41 -10.06
N ALA A 198 6.49 3.23 -10.11
CA ALA A 198 6.56 2.45 -11.34
C ALA A 198 5.16 1.97 -11.78
N ALA A 199 4.33 1.50 -10.83
CA ALA A 199 2.95 1.10 -11.12
C ALA A 199 2.08 2.27 -11.61
N THR A 200 2.20 3.45 -10.99
CA THR A 200 1.52 4.69 -11.38
C THR A 200 1.92 5.10 -12.79
N VAL A 201 3.23 5.20 -13.09
CA VAL A 201 3.72 5.58 -14.42
C VAL A 201 3.25 4.58 -15.48
N TYR A 202 3.35 3.28 -15.20
CA TYR A 202 2.90 2.23 -16.11
C TYR A 202 1.40 2.33 -16.41
N GLN A 203 0.57 2.51 -15.38
CA GLN A 203 -0.88 2.60 -15.55
C GLN A 203 -1.32 3.91 -16.22
N LEU A 204 -0.75 5.06 -15.84
CA LEU A 204 -1.01 6.34 -16.50
C LEU A 204 -0.64 6.30 -17.99
N TYR A 205 0.47 5.65 -18.34
CA TYR A 205 0.85 5.48 -19.74
C TYR A 205 -0.15 4.59 -20.49
N LYS A 206 -0.55 3.47 -19.88
CA LYS A 206 -1.47 2.52 -20.51
C LYS A 206 -2.87 3.12 -20.71
N GLU A 207 -3.38 3.81 -19.70
CA GLU A 207 -4.73 4.36 -19.64
C GLU A 207 -4.78 5.84 -20.06
N ARG A 208 -3.73 6.36 -20.70
CA ARG A 208 -3.58 7.79 -21.09
C ARG A 208 -4.72 8.36 -21.93
N ALA A 209 -5.46 7.50 -22.64
CA ALA A 209 -6.61 7.89 -23.45
C ALA A 209 -7.81 8.33 -22.60
N LEU A 210 -7.85 7.93 -21.32
CA LEU A 210 -8.88 8.31 -20.35
C LEU A 210 -8.57 9.64 -19.65
N LEU A 211 -7.39 10.24 -19.87
CA LEU A 211 -7.02 11.51 -19.25
C LEU A 211 -7.84 12.64 -19.87
N ASN A 212 -8.62 13.35 -19.04
CA ASN A 212 -9.41 14.50 -19.45
C ASN A 212 -9.04 15.74 -18.61
N VAL A 213 -8.95 16.91 -19.24
CA VAL A 213 -8.69 18.20 -18.61
C VAL A 213 -9.80 18.57 -17.62
N ASP A 214 -11.05 18.16 -17.89
CA ASP A 214 -12.19 18.42 -17.02
C ASP A 214 -12.06 17.74 -15.64
N ASP A 215 -11.18 16.74 -15.52
CA ASP A 215 -10.98 15.94 -14.31
C ASP A 215 -9.93 16.55 -13.37
N ILE A 216 -9.17 17.55 -13.84
CA ILE A 216 -8.02 18.12 -13.10
C ILE A 216 -8.41 18.55 -11.69
N GLY A 217 -9.55 19.22 -11.53
CA GLY A 217 -9.96 19.69 -10.21
C GLY A 217 -10.31 18.53 -9.25
N MET A 218 -10.92 17.45 -9.75
CA MET A 218 -11.16 16.23 -8.98
C MET A 218 -9.85 15.58 -8.56
N TRP A 219 -8.91 15.44 -9.52
CA TRP A 219 -7.58 14.89 -9.27
C TRP A 219 -6.81 15.68 -8.22
N VAL A 220 -6.83 17.01 -8.28
CA VAL A 220 -6.15 17.88 -7.30
C VAL A 220 -6.73 17.67 -5.90
N VAL A 221 -8.06 17.66 -5.75
CA VAL A 221 -8.69 17.44 -4.44
C VAL A 221 -8.36 16.06 -3.86
N GLY A 222 -8.46 15.01 -4.68
CA GLY A 222 -8.09 13.66 -4.27
C GLY A 222 -6.61 13.54 -3.90
N PHE A 223 -5.72 14.07 -4.74
CA PHE A 223 -4.28 14.03 -4.52
C PHE A 223 -3.88 14.75 -3.22
N VAL A 224 -4.38 15.97 -3.01
CA VAL A 224 -4.05 16.76 -1.81
C VAL A 224 -4.61 16.11 -0.55
N SER A 225 -5.85 15.60 -0.60
CA SER A 225 -6.44 14.91 0.55
C SER A 225 -5.71 13.61 0.88
N ALA A 226 -5.31 12.82 -0.11
CA ALA A 226 -4.47 11.63 0.09
C ALA A 226 -3.10 11.97 0.65
N PHE A 227 -2.44 13.01 0.13
CA PHE A 227 -1.17 13.48 0.66
C PHE A 227 -1.26 13.88 2.13
N VAL A 228 -2.22 14.74 2.50
CA VAL A 228 -2.38 15.21 3.89
C VAL A 228 -2.74 14.04 4.80
N SER A 229 -3.67 13.20 4.39
CA SER A 229 -4.12 12.03 5.15
C SER A 229 -2.97 11.03 5.37
N ALA A 230 -2.22 10.68 4.33
CA ALA A 230 -1.05 9.82 4.40
C ALA A 230 0.06 10.41 5.27
N PHE A 231 0.32 11.71 5.17
CA PHE A 231 1.36 12.37 5.96
C PHE A 231 1.06 12.26 7.46
N LEU A 232 -0.19 12.51 7.85
CA LEU A 232 -0.65 12.35 9.23
C LEU A 232 -0.60 10.87 9.66
N CYS A 233 -1.05 9.96 8.80
CA CYS A 233 -1.06 8.52 9.03
C CYS A 233 0.34 7.94 9.27
N VAL A 234 1.31 8.24 8.40
CA VAL A 234 2.70 7.75 8.50
C VAL A 234 3.32 8.17 9.82
N ARG A 235 3.20 9.45 10.20
CA ARG A 235 3.74 9.97 11.47
C ARG A 235 3.04 9.38 12.69
N TRP A 236 1.74 9.11 12.58
CA TRP A 236 1.00 8.43 13.64
C TRP A 236 1.45 6.97 13.77
N LEU A 237 1.56 6.24 12.65
CA LEU A 237 1.94 4.82 12.64
C LEU A 237 3.34 4.62 13.21
N LEU A 238 4.32 5.46 12.85
CA LEU A 238 5.67 5.40 13.41
C LEU A 238 5.69 5.60 14.93
N ARG A 239 4.80 6.45 15.47
CA ARG A 239 4.63 6.61 16.93
C ARG A 239 3.93 5.39 17.53
N PHE A 240 2.89 4.87 16.88
CA PHE A 240 2.12 3.72 17.34
C PHE A 240 3.01 2.46 17.52
N ILE A 241 3.81 2.11 16.49
CA ILE A 241 4.64 0.90 16.50
C ILE A 241 5.80 0.93 17.51
N SER A 242 6.05 2.09 18.13
CA SER A 242 7.05 2.20 19.20
C SER A 242 6.59 1.59 20.52
N SER A 243 5.28 1.43 20.71
CA SER A 243 4.65 0.99 21.96
C SER A 243 3.58 -0.07 21.77
N HIS A 244 3.16 -0.34 20.53
CA HIS A 244 2.08 -1.27 20.20
C HIS A 244 2.51 -2.25 19.11
N ASP A 245 1.83 -3.40 19.06
CA ASP A 245 1.97 -4.43 18.03
C ASP A 245 0.92 -4.24 16.91
N PHE A 246 0.93 -5.10 15.90
CA PHE A 246 -0.02 -5.03 14.79
C PHE A 246 -1.35 -5.78 15.04
N THR A 247 -1.56 -6.31 16.26
CA THR A 247 -2.77 -7.07 16.63
C THR A 247 -4.07 -6.29 16.40
N PRO A 248 -4.18 -4.98 16.73
CA PRO A 248 -5.42 -4.22 16.46
C PRO A 248 -5.79 -4.15 14.98
N PHE A 249 -4.79 -4.03 14.09
CA PHE A 249 -5.05 -4.01 12.64
C PHE A 249 -5.53 -5.37 12.13
N ALA A 250 -5.09 -6.47 12.73
CA ALA A 250 -5.60 -7.79 12.39
C ALA A 250 -7.08 -7.93 12.76
N TRP A 251 -7.47 -7.52 13.97
CA TRP A 251 -8.88 -7.53 14.37
C TRP A 251 -9.75 -6.64 13.50
N TYR A 252 -9.25 -5.46 13.13
CA TYR A 252 -9.90 -4.60 12.15
C TYR A 252 -10.15 -5.32 10.83
N ARG A 253 -9.14 -5.98 10.26
CA ARG A 253 -9.27 -6.73 9.00
C ARG A 253 -10.25 -7.89 9.10
N ILE A 254 -10.29 -8.60 10.23
CA ILE A 254 -11.27 -9.69 10.45
C ILE A 254 -12.67 -9.11 10.44
N PHE A 255 -12.92 -8.08 11.26
CA PHE A 255 -14.22 -7.43 11.35
C PHE A 255 -14.66 -6.90 9.99
N PHE A 256 -13.79 -6.15 9.31
CA PHE A 256 -14.08 -5.54 8.03
C PHE A 256 -14.37 -6.59 6.95
N GLY A 257 -13.56 -7.65 6.87
CA GLY A 257 -13.81 -8.77 5.94
C GLY A 257 -15.15 -9.48 6.20
N ILE A 258 -15.53 -9.68 7.47
CA ILE A 258 -16.83 -10.27 7.83
C ILE A 258 -17.98 -9.36 7.40
N VAL A 259 -17.85 -8.04 7.60
CA VAL A 259 -18.88 -7.08 7.18
C VAL A 259 -19.10 -7.17 5.67
N VAL A 260 -18.03 -7.17 4.87
CA VAL A 260 -18.12 -7.25 3.40
C VAL A 260 -18.76 -8.57 2.95
N LEU A 261 -18.34 -9.70 3.52
CA LEU A 261 -18.92 -11.01 3.18
C LEU A 261 -20.41 -11.08 3.57
N SER A 262 -20.78 -10.51 4.72
CA SER A 262 -22.16 -10.51 5.20
C SER A 262 -23.05 -9.64 4.31
N THR A 263 -22.62 -8.42 3.99
CA THR A 263 -23.40 -7.51 3.12
C THR A 263 -23.54 -8.07 1.71
N ALA A 264 -22.52 -8.76 1.19
CA ALA A 264 -22.58 -9.48 -0.07
C ALA A 264 -23.58 -10.66 -0.01
N HIS A 265 -23.50 -11.48 1.04
CA HIS A 265 -24.33 -12.68 1.19
C HIS A 265 -25.81 -12.35 1.35
N PHE A 266 -26.15 -11.31 2.11
CA PHE A 266 -27.54 -10.89 2.35
C PHE A 266 -28.08 -9.94 1.27
N GLY A 267 -27.28 -9.59 0.25
CA GLY A 267 -27.69 -8.67 -0.81
C GLY A 267 -27.97 -7.25 -0.33
N TRP A 268 -27.36 -6.83 0.79
CA TRP A 268 -27.50 -5.45 1.31
C TRP A 268 -26.70 -4.45 0.49
N VAL A 269 -25.61 -4.91 -0.13
CA VAL A 269 -24.77 -4.13 -1.03
C VAL A 269 -24.42 -4.99 -2.24
N GLU A 270 -24.64 -4.46 -3.43
CA GLU A 270 -24.19 -5.06 -4.69
C GLU A 270 -22.74 -4.65 -4.95
N TRP A 271 -21.80 -5.46 -4.47
CA TRP A 271 -20.38 -5.22 -4.73
C TRP A 271 -20.03 -5.61 -6.17
N THR A 272 -19.36 -4.71 -6.89
CA THR A 272 -18.99 -4.95 -8.29
C THR A 272 -17.72 -5.79 -8.41
N ALA A 273 -17.63 -6.62 -9.44
CA ALA A 273 -16.38 -7.31 -9.80
C ALA A 273 -15.51 -6.36 -10.66
N HIS A 274 -14.23 -6.20 -10.32
CA HIS A 274 -13.37 -5.14 -10.89
C HIS A 274 -12.34 -5.63 -11.91
#